data_AF-A0A673JXA6-F1
#
_entry.id   AF-A0A673JXA6-F1
#
_cell.length_a   1.000
_cell.length_b   1.000
_cell.length_c   1.000
_cell.angle_alpha   90.00
_cell.angle_beta   90.00
_cell.angle_gamma   90.00
#
_symmetry.space_group_name_H-M   'P 1'
#
loop_
_entity.id
_entity.type
_entity.pdbx_description
1 polymer ?
#
loop_
_entity_poly.entity_id
_entity_poly.type
_entity_poly.pdbx_seq_one_letter_code
_entity_poly.pdbx_strand_id
1 'polypeptide(L)'
;MTSQVRQSFHQECEAAINRQIYLELYASYVYLSMGYYFDRDNKSLPNFAKFFREQSKEEREHAEKLMSLQNQRGGRIYLQDIKKPDRDEWGSGLEALEFVSSPIWRV
;
A
#
# COMPACT_ATOMS: atom_id res chain seq x y z
N MET A 1 29.66 -2.83 -0.82
CA MET A 1 30.23 -1.66 -0.10
C MET A 1 29.16 -1.07 0.79
N THR A 2 29.47 -0.79 2.05
CA THR A 2 28.51 -0.21 3.01
C THR A 2 28.34 1.28 2.73
N SER A 3 27.11 1.79 2.83
CA SER A 3 26.83 3.22 2.64
C SER A 3 27.53 4.07 3.71
N GLN A 4 28.11 5.20 3.32
CA GLN A 4 28.83 6.11 4.23
C GLN A 4 27.94 6.70 5.33
N VAL A 5 26.65 6.88 5.02
CA VAL A 5 25.65 7.45 5.95
C VAL A 5 25.02 6.40 6.87
N ARG A 6 25.38 5.12 6.74
CA ARG A 6 24.76 4.04 7.52
C ARG A 6 25.33 4.01 8.94
N GLN A 7 24.51 4.39 9.91
CA GLN A 7 24.85 4.32 11.34
C GLN A 7 23.69 3.70 12.13
N SER A 8 23.99 2.69 12.96
CA SER A 8 23.02 1.98 13.81
C SER A 8 21.74 1.54 13.08
N PHE A 9 21.87 1.08 11.84
CA PHE A 9 20.76 0.61 11.02
C PHE A 9 20.97 -0.87 10.69
N HIS A 10 20.32 -1.75 11.46
CA HIS A 10 20.48 -3.20 11.34
C HIS A 10 19.92 -3.71 10.01
N GLN A 11 20.49 -4.79 9.47
CA GLN A 11 20.04 -5.37 8.19
C GLN A 11 18.59 -5.87 8.26
N GLU A 12 18.14 -6.34 9.43
CA GLU A 12 16.75 -6.74 9.63
C GLU A 12 15.79 -5.55 9.55
N CYS A 13 16.18 -4.36 10.04
CA CYS A 13 15.38 -3.15 9.89
C CYS A 13 15.28 -2.73 8.42
N GLU A 14 16.40 -2.80 7.69
CA GLU A 14 16.42 -2.54 6.25
C GLU A 14 15.50 -3.48 5.47
N ALA A 15 15.54 -4.77 5.79
CA ALA A 15 14.66 -5.78 5.20
C ALA A 15 13.19 -5.57 5.60
N ALA A 16 12.92 -5.17 6.85
CA ALA A 16 11.58 -4.84 7.32
C ALA A 16 11.00 -3.61 6.59
N ILE A 17 11.79 -2.54 6.38
CA ILE A 17 11.35 -1.38 5.61
C ILE A 17 11.05 -1.77 4.15
N ASN A 18 11.89 -2.60 3.51
CA ASN A 18 11.59 -3.09 2.16
C ASN A 18 10.29 -3.91 2.10
N ARG A 19 10.03 -4.75 3.11
CA ARG A 19 8.76 -5.48 3.22
C ARG A 19 7.58 -4.52 3.42
N GLN A 20 7.75 -3.50 4.24
CA GLN A 20 6.69 -2.53 4.48
C GLN A 20 6.38 -1.71 3.22
N ILE A 21 7.41 -1.25 2.48
CA ILE A 21 7.23 -0.58 1.18
C ILE A 21 6.37 -1.43 0.24
N TYR A 22 6.63 -2.74 0.17
CA TYR A 22 5.80 -3.65 -0.63
C TYR A 22 4.35 -3.69 -0.14
N LEU A 23 4.12 -3.78 1.17
CA LEU A 23 2.79 -3.82 1.76
C LEU A 23 1.99 -2.54 1.47
N GLU A 24 2.61 -1.36 1.62
CA GLU A 24 1.97 -0.07 1.30
C GLU A 24 1.60 0.04 -0.19
N LEU A 25 2.49 -0.41 -1.08
CA LEU A 25 2.22 -0.41 -2.52
C LEU A 25 1.11 -1.41 -2.89
N TYR A 26 1.07 -2.56 -2.21
CA TYR A 26 0.01 -3.54 -2.39
C TYR A 26 -1.34 -3.02 -1.88
N ALA A 27 -1.38 -2.40 -0.70
CA ALA A 27 -2.57 -1.74 -0.15
C ALA A 27 -3.06 -0.63 -1.09
N SER A 28 -2.17 0.21 -1.60
CA SER A 28 -2.48 1.23 -2.61
C SER A 28 -3.16 0.62 -3.84
N TYR A 29 -2.67 -0.53 -4.32
CA TYR A 29 -3.22 -1.21 -5.49
C TYR A 29 -4.61 -1.82 -5.23
N VAL A 30 -4.82 -2.38 -4.04
CA VAL A 30 -6.11 -2.90 -3.58
C VAL A 30 -7.15 -1.78 -3.50
N TYR A 31 -6.81 -0.67 -2.85
CA TYR A 31 -7.69 0.50 -2.77
C TYR A 31 -8.00 1.08 -4.15
N LEU A 32 -7.04 1.06 -5.08
CA LEU A 32 -7.27 1.48 -6.45
C LEU A 32 -8.32 0.61 -7.15
N SER A 33 -8.21 -0.72 -6.99
CA SER A 33 -9.18 -1.70 -7.51
C SER A 33 -10.59 -1.44 -6.95
N MET A 34 -10.72 -1.24 -5.64
CA MET A 34 -12.00 -0.89 -5.00
C MET A 34 -12.58 0.42 -5.54
N GLY A 35 -11.74 1.46 -5.65
CA GLY A 35 -12.15 2.77 -6.15
C GLY A 35 -12.77 2.70 -7.54
N TYR A 36 -12.16 1.96 -8.46
CA TYR A 36 -12.71 1.78 -9.81
C TYR A 36 -13.86 0.78 -9.88
N TYR A 37 -13.96 -0.17 -8.94
CA TYR A 37 -15.11 -1.05 -8.84
C TYR A 37 -16.40 -0.31 -8.48
N PHE A 38 -16.34 0.61 -7.52
CA PHE A 38 -17.50 1.41 -7.11
C PHE A 38 -17.88 2.52 -8.11
N ASP A 39 -16.97 2.83 -9.04
CA ASP A 39 -17.17 3.79 -10.13
C ASP A 39 -17.90 3.17 -11.34
N ARG A 40 -18.07 1.84 -11.38
CA ARG A 40 -18.80 1.14 -12.45
C ARG A 40 -20.25 1.60 -12.49
N ASP A 41 -20.84 1.60 -13.68
CA ASP A 41 -22.24 1.97 -13.94
C ASP A 41 -23.25 1.13 -13.14
N ASN A 42 -22.95 -0.15 -12.93
CA ASN A 42 -23.80 -1.07 -12.18
C ASN A 42 -23.64 -1.00 -10.64
N LYS A 43 -22.69 -0.20 -10.14
CA LYS A 43 -22.52 0.08 -8.70
C LYS A 43 -22.87 1.52 -8.38
N SER A 44 -22.32 2.46 -9.16
CA SER A 44 -22.62 3.89 -9.13
C SER A 44 -22.61 4.49 -7.72
N LEU A 45 -21.57 4.18 -6.93
CA LEU A 45 -21.34 4.72 -5.59
C LEU A 45 -20.17 5.71 -5.61
N PRO A 46 -20.34 6.95 -6.12
CA PRO A 46 -19.24 7.87 -6.40
C PRO A 46 -18.45 8.29 -5.15
N ASN A 47 -19.12 8.37 -3.98
CA ASN A 47 -18.44 8.70 -2.73
C ASN A 47 -17.55 7.56 -2.22
N PHE A 48 -17.95 6.30 -2.42
CA PHE A 48 -17.08 5.15 -2.14
C PHE A 48 -15.91 5.10 -3.11
N ALA A 49 -16.15 5.33 -4.41
CA ALA A 49 -15.11 5.41 -5.42
C ALA A 49 -14.07 6.49 -5.07
N LYS A 50 -14.54 7.69 -4.69
CA LYS A 50 -13.68 8.79 -4.24
C LYS A 50 -12.88 8.42 -2.99
N PHE A 51 -13.55 7.90 -1.96
CA PHE A 51 -12.90 7.50 -0.71
C PHE A 51 -11.75 6.52 -0.95
N PHE A 52 -12.00 5.41 -1.66
CA PHE A 52 -10.95 4.43 -1.90
C PHE A 52 -9.84 4.94 -2.83
N ARG A 53 -10.15 5.83 -3.79
CA ARG A 53 -9.11 6.51 -4.58
C ARG A 53 -8.23 7.44 -3.74
N GLU A 54 -8.79 8.09 -2.72
CA GLU A 54 -8.03 8.91 -1.77
C GLU A 54 -7.15 8.03 -0.87
N GLN A 55 -7.67 6.93 -0.33
CA GLN A 55 -6.89 5.95 0.43
C GLN A 55 -5.76 5.34 -0.40
N SER A 56 -6.00 5.01 -1.67
CA SER A 56 -4.95 4.53 -2.58
C SER A 56 -3.79 5.52 -2.74
N LYS A 57 -4.08 6.83 -2.76
CA LYS A 57 -3.04 7.87 -2.82
C LYS A 57 -2.28 7.96 -1.52
N GLU A 58 -2.97 7.93 -0.39
CA GLU A 58 -2.38 8.00 0.95
C GLU A 58 -1.37 6.86 1.18
N GLU A 59 -1.72 5.61 0.86
CA GLU A 59 -0.78 4.49 1.02
C GLU A 59 0.41 4.57 0.06
N ARG A 60 0.22 5.15 -1.12
CA ARG A 60 1.35 5.40 -2.03
C ARG A 60 2.30 6.46 -1.47
N GLU A 61 1.77 7.51 -0.84
CA GLU A 61 2.59 8.49 -0.12
C GLU A 61 3.31 7.84 1.07
N HIS A 62 2.68 6.91 1.80
CA HIS A 62 3.33 6.13 2.86
C HIS A 62 4.52 5.31 2.32
N ALA A 63 4.33 4.60 1.20
CA ALA A 63 5.40 3.86 0.54
C ALA A 63 6.59 4.77 0.18
N GLU A 64 6.32 5.94 -0.42
CA GLU A 64 7.36 6.90 -0.83
C GLU A 64 8.11 7.51 0.37
N LYS A 65 7.41 7.76 1.49
CA LYS A 65 8.03 8.18 2.76
C LYS A 65 8.98 7.11 3.29
N LEU A 66 8.59 5.84 3.24
CA LEU A 66 9.44 4.72 3.66
C LEU A 66 10.65 4.53 2.73
N MET A 67 10.47 4.68 1.42
CA MET A 67 11.59 4.69 0.46
C MET A 67 12.60 5.81 0.77
N SER A 68 12.08 7.01 1.08
CA SER A 68 12.91 8.15 1.48
C SER A 68 13.67 7.86 2.78
N LEU A 69 12.99 7.30 3.79
CA LEU A 69 13.60 6.87 5.05
C LEU A 69 14.70 5.83 4.82
N GLN A 70 14.45 4.81 4.00
CA GLN A 70 15.43 3.77 3.67
C GLN A 70 16.73 4.38 3.12
N ASN A 71 16.62 5.32 2.18
CA ASN A 71 17.76 6.02 1.61
C ASN A 71 18.47 6.91 2.64
N GLN A 72 17.72 7.66 3.47
CA GLN A 72 18.27 8.49 4.54
C GLN A 72 19.09 7.69 5.55
N ARG A 73 18.69 6.45 5.87
CA ARG A 73 19.41 5.56 6.78
C ARG A 73 20.57 4.79 6.12
N GLY A 74 20.82 5.02 4.83
CA GLY A 74 21.86 4.33 4.06
C GLY A 74 21.53 2.89 3.71
N GLY A 75 20.25 2.52 3.75
CA GLY A 75 19.75 1.26 3.22
C GLY A 75 19.67 1.25 1.69
N ARG A 76 19.23 0.13 1.13
CA ARG A 76 18.94 -0.06 -0.29
C ARG A 76 17.52 -0.53 -0.47
N ILE A 77 16.85 0.11 -1.41
CA ILE A 77 15.48 -0.24 -1.79
C ILE A 77 15.56 -1.42 -2.77
N TYR A 78 14.88 -2.51 -2.44
CA TYR A 78 14.71 -3.66 -3.33
C TYR A 78 13.22 -3.85 -3.59
N LEU A 79 12.75 -3.27 -4.69
CA LEU A 79 11.35 -3.40 -5.11
C LEU A 79 11.05 -4.82 -5.57
N GLN A 80 9.83 -5.27 -5.32
CA GLN A 80 9.32 -6.58 -5.70
C GLN A 80 8.06 -6.41 -6.55
N ASP A 81 7.66 -7.50 -7.22
CA ASP A 81 6.41 -7.54 -7.99
C ASP A 81 5.22 -7.28 -7.07
N ILE A 82 4.46 -6.22 -7.35
CA ILE A 82 3.20 -5.95 -6.66
C ILE A 82 2.18 -6.97 -7.18
N LYS A 83 1.72 -7.87 -6.30
CA LYS A 83 0.71 -8.85 -6.65
C LYS A 83 -0.62 -8.16 -6.93
N LYS A 84 -1.39 -8.72 -7.87
CA LYS A 84 -2.78 -8.28 -8.06
C LYS A 84 -3.59 -8.54 -6.78
N PRO A 85 -4.62 -7.73 -6.50
CA PRO A 85 -5.57 -8.02 -5.43
C PRO A 85 -6.17 -9.43 -5.57
N ASP A 86 -6.51 -10.06 -4.46
CA ASP A 86 -7.10 -11.41 -4.45
C ASP A 86 -8.51 -11.47 -5.07
N ARG A 87 -9.14 -10.31 -5.28
CA ARG A 87 -10.51 -10.17 -5.79
C ARG A 87 -10.61 -8.99 -6.76
N ASP A 88 -11.39 -9.21 -7.81
CA ASP A 88 -11.76 -8.17 -8.79
C ASP A 88 -13.18 -7.62 -8.56
N GLU A 89 -13.98 -8.32 -7.74
CA GLU A 89 -15.33 -7.97 -7.33
C GLU A 89 -15.38 -7.72 -5.82
N TRP A 90 -15.81 -6.53 -5.40
CA TRP A 90 -15.78 -6.08 -4.00
C TRP A 90 -17.16 -6.09 -3.32
N GLY A 91 -18.18 -6.61 -3.99
CA GLY A 91 -19.52 -6.77 -3.43
C GLY A 91 -20.23 -5.43 -3.17
N SER A 92 -20.73 -5.26 -1.96
CA SER A 92 -21.36 -4.07 -1.40
C SER A 92 -20.36 -3.16 -0.69
N GLY A 93 -20.77 -1.93 -0.38
CA GLY A 93 -19.94 -1.00 0.41
C GLY A 93 -19.56 -1.56 1.79
N LEU A 94 -20.45 -2.32 2.43
CA LEU A 94 -20.19 -2.96 3.71
C LEU A 94 -19.08 -4.01 3.59
N GLU A 95 -19.19 -4.92 2.62
CA GLU A 95 -18.20 -5.99 2.40
C GLU A 95 -16.81 -5.41 2.07
N ALA A 96 -16.76 -4.34 1.28
CA ALA A 96 -15.50 -3.66 0.98
C ALA A 96 -14.88 -3.00 2.23
N LEU A 97 -15.70 -2.38 3.09
CA LEU A 97 -15.23 -1.78 4.34
C LEU A 97 -14.78 -2.83 5.37
N GLU A 98 -15.47 -3.96 5.45
CA GLU A 98 -15.08 -5.09 6.30
C GLU A 98 -13.76 -5.69 5.84
N PHE A 99 -13.57 -5.83 4.53
CA PHE A 99 -12.32 -6.32 3.96
C PHE A 99 -11.14 -5.45 4.41
N VAL A 100 -11.22 -4.13 4.25
CA VAL A 100 -10.12 -3.21 4.62
C VAL A 100 -9.98 -3.02 6.13
N SER A 101 -11.01 -3.32 6.92
CA SER A 101 -10.95 -3.26 8.38
C SER A 101 -10.32 -4.50 9.01
N SER A 102 -10.11 -5.57 8.23
CA SER A 102 -9.48 -6.80 8.71
C SER A 102 -8.07 -6.54 9.26
N PRO A 103 -7.63 -7.24 10.32
CA PRO A 103 -6.30 -7.09 10.91
C PRO A 103 -5.15 -7.25 9.93
N ILE A 104 -5.39 -7.89 8.79
CA ILE A 104 -4.41 -8.10 7.71
C ILE A 104 -4.01 -6.78 7.05
N TRP A 105 -4.87 -5.76 7.08
CA TRP A 105 -4.68 -4.47 6.39
C TRP A 105 -4.34 -3.31 7.31
N ARG A 106 -4.37 -3.52 8.64
CA ARG A 106 -3.87 -2.52 9.57
C ARG A 106 -2.36 -2.61 9.63
N VAL A 107 -1.69 -1.70 8.92
CA VAL A 107 -0.30 -1.35 9.18
C VAL A 107 -0.20 -0.60 10.50
#